data_AF-D0TLU8-F1
#
_entry.id   AF-D0TLU8-F1
#
_cell.length_a   1.000
_cell.length_b   1.000
_cell.length_c   1.000
_cell.angle_alpha   90.00
_cell.angle_beta   90.00
_cell.angle_gamma   90.00
#
_symmetry.space_group_name_H-M   'P 1'
#
loop_
_entity.id
_entity.type
_entity.pdbx_description
1 polymer ?
#
loop_
_entity_poly.entity_id
_entity_poly.type
_entity_poly.pdbx_seq_one_letter_code
_entity_poly.pdbx_strand_id
1 'polypeptide(L)'
;MKGLTLFRRTTKSEGTIKLRFRLRDGRGVDLYHKSEIKADLKDLSKFEDDGTLRPKVSIYNHELKEKIDKEIKAIEAAYIELCGKMDKSLITADLFEETISRCLHPEDYIAITKEETLLERYNRFIKEGFRDGTFAEKRVLQYNGLYKELKRYLTIHNQTNILPKHFTADDLMDLRIFLFEEHKYVDKYPSLYADVKQQCLPTKERAQNTVAIKLRMLQAFYTELEERDEIEVSPFRKLGRNRRKAVMKESYDAPIYLLQEELLKVMNTEVPEVLQEAKECFLLQCAFGSRIEDYKALSMDKVTVSTDGIPYLRYLPQKTLKSNEHKDEVEIPIVRYALDLIKK
;
A
#
# COMPACT_ATOMS: atom_id res chain seq x y z
N MET A 1 -26.68 -29.13 -26.99
CA MET A 1 -27.35 -27.88 -26.62
C MET A 1 -28.66 -27.78 -27.38
N LYS A 2 -29.80 -27.59 -26.71
CA LYS A 2 -31.10 -27.42 -27.38
C LYS A 2 -31.70 -26.05 -27.05
N GLY A 3 -31.09 -25.01 -27.62
CA GLY A 3 -31.70 -23.70 -27.82
C GLY A 3 -31.13 -22.58 -26.94
N LEU A 4 -30.14 -21.86 -27.46
CA LEU A 4 -29.89 -20.47 -27.07
C LEU A 4 -30.76 -19.60 -27.98
N THR A 5 -31.58 -18.74 -27.38
CA THR A 5 -32.54 -17.91 -28.13
C THR A 5 -32.54 -16.46 -27.66
N LEU A 6 -32.67 -15.54 -28.61
CA LEU A 6 -32.98 -14.14 -28.40
C LEU A 6 -34.40 -14.03 -27.83
N PHE A 7 -34.49 -13.68 -26.55
CA PHE A 7 -35.75 -13.57 -25.84
C PHE A 7 -36.40 -12.20 -26.07
N ARG A 8 -37.32 -12.14 -27.03
CA ARG A 8 -38.05 -10.92 -27.44
C ARG A 8 -39.39 -10.83 -26.72
N ARG A 9 -39.45 -10.14 -25.58
CA ARG A 9 -40.73 -9.83 -24.90
C ARG A 9 -40.96 -8.32 -24.88
N THR A 10 -41.58 -7.80 -25.92
CA THR A 10 -41.99 -6.39 -26.03
C THR A 10 -43.37 -6.28 -26.66
N THR A 11 -44.19 -5.35 -26.16
CA THR A 11 -45.51 -4.99 -26.70
C THR A 11 -45.44 -3.77 -27.63
N LYS A 12 -44.24 -3.18 -27.82
CA LYS A 12 -44.02 -2.00 -28.66
C LYS A 12 -43.71 -2.41 -30.10
N SER A 13 -44.30 -1.71 -31.07
CA SER A 13 -44.10 -1.92 -32.51
C SER A 13 -42.87 -1.19 -33.08
N GLU A 14 -42.39 -0.13 -32.43
CA GLU A 14 -41.21 0.65 -32.86
C GLU A 14 -40.35 1.09 -31.67
N GLY A 15 -39.04 1.30 -31.90
CA GLY A 15 -38.06 1.82 -30.95
C GLY A 15 -36.88 0.89 -30.67
N THR A 16 -36.01 1.29 -29.74
CA THR A 16 -34.84 0.49 -29.31
C THR A 16 -35.14 -0.34 -28.07
N ILE A 17 -34.79 -1.62 -28.07
CA ILE A 17 -34.91 -2.53 -26.92
C ILE A 17 -33.56 -3.07 -26.49
N LYS A 18 -33.43 -3.40 -25.20
CA LYS A 18 -32.30 -4.17 -24.69
C LYS A 18 -32.49 -5.65 -24.98
N LEU A 19 -31.48 -6.30 -25.54
CA LEU A 19 -31.53 -7.72 -25.84
C LEU A 19 -31.40 -8.57 -24.59
N ARG A 20 -32.12 -9.69 -24.57
CA ARG A 20 -32.01 -10.72 -23.54
C ARG A 20 -31.81 -12.05 -24.24
N PHE A 21 -30.98 -12.90 -23.66
CA PHE A 21 -30.72 -14.23 -24.16
C PHE A 21 -31.31 -15.23 -23.19
N ARG A 22 -31.89 -16.31 -23.71
CA ARG A 22 -32.44 -17.41 -22.94
C ARG A 22 -31.77 -18.70 -23.38
N LEU A 23 -31.10 -19.36 -22.45
CA LEU A 23 -30.47 -20.65 -22.64
C LEU A 23 -31.36 -21.74 -22.03
N ARG A 24 -31.80 -22.70 -22.86
CA ARG A 24 -32.53 -23.88 -22.41
C ARG A 24 -31.73 -25.16 -22.68
N ASP A 25 -31.63 -26.01 -21.66
CA ASP A 25 -31.10 -27.37 -21.79
C ASP A 25 -32.01 -28.38 -21.08
N GLY A 26 -32.87 -29.05 -21.86
CA GLY A 26 -33.80 -30.06 -21.36
C GLY A 26 -34.90 -29.50 -20.44
N ARG A 27 -35.37 -30.33 -19.49
CA ARG A 27 -36.40 -29.96 -18.50
C ARG A 27 -35.83 -29.34 -17.21
N GLY A 28 -34.50 -29.29 -17.07
CA GLY A 28 -33.82 -28.95 -15.82
C GLY A 28 -33.06 -27.63 -15.81
N VAL A 29 -32.83 -26.99 -16.98
CA VAL A 29 -32.04 -25.76 -17.07
C VAL A 29 -32.78 -24.73 -17.95
N ASP A 30 -33.14 -23.60 -17.34
CA ASP A 30 -33.75 -22.44 -18.01
C ASP A 30 -33.12 -21.16 -17.46
N LEU A 31 -32.11 -20.64 -18.15
CA LEU A 31 -31.30 -19.51 -17.71
C LEU A 31 -31.52 -18.29 -18.60
N TYR A 32 -31.44 -17.11 -18.01
CA TYR A 32 -31.61 -15.83 -18.70
C TYR A 32 -30.36 -14.98 -18.51
N HIS A 33 -29.92 -14.33 -19.58
CA HIS A 33 -28.86 -13.33 -19.57
C HIS A 33 -29.39 -11.98 -20.06
N LYS A 34 -29.14 -10.92 -19.30
CA LYS A 34 -29.52 -9.55 -19.66
C LYS A 34 -28.33 -8.82 -20.28
N SER A 35 -28.28 -8.77 -21.61
CA SER A 35 -27.20 -8.04 -22.30
C SER A 35 -27.37 -6.52 -22.25
N GLU A 36 -26.26 -5.81 -22.45
CA GLU A 36 -26.25 -4.35 -22.57
C GLU A 36 -26.57 -3.85 -23.99
N ILE A 37 -26.69 -4.76 -24.96
CA ILE A 37 -26.95 -4.43 -26.37
C ILE A 37 -28.32 -3.78 -26.51
N LYS A 38 -28.33 -2.53 -27.01
CA LYS A 38 -29.54 -1.84 -27.47
C LYS A 38 -29.64 -1.98 -28.98
N ALA A 39 -30.79 -2.45 -29.46
CA ALA A 39 -31.03 -2.62 -30.89
C ALA A 39 -32.44 -2.15 -31.26
N ASP A 40 -32.58 -1.59 -32.47
CA ASP A 40 -33.86 -1.20 -33.04
C ASP A 40 -34.66 -2.45 -33.44
N LEU A 41 -35.97 -2.46 -33.15
CA LEU A 41 -36.88 -3.51 -33.58
C LEU A 41 -36.82 -3.77 -35.10
N LYS A 42 -36.59 -2.73 -35.92
CA LYS A 42 -36.48 -2.86 -37.38
C LYS A 42 -35.28 -3.71 -37.78
N ASP A 43 -34.14 -3.53 -37.12
CA ASP A 43 -32.95 -4.34 -37.38
C ASP A 43 -33.06 -5.73 -36.74
N LEU A 44 -33.74 -5.87 -35.60
CA LEU A 44 -33.98 -7.17 -34.97
C LEU A 44 -34.96 -8.07 -35.75
N SER A 45 -35.87 -7.48 -36.54
CA SER A 45 -36.79 -8.22 -37.41
C SER A 45 -36.09 -9.04 -38.50
N LYS A 46 -34.82 -8.72 -38.77
CA LYS A 46 -33.95 -9.36 -39.77
C LYS A 46 -33.23 -10.61 -39.27
N PHE A 47 -33.26 -10.86 -37.96
CA PHE A 47 -32.65 -12.02 -37.31
C PHE A 47 -33.72 -13.03 -36.88
N GLU A 48 -33.40 -14.31 -36.93
CA GLU A 48 -34.15 -15.38 -36.28
C GLU A 48 -33.91 -15.40 -34.77
N ASP A 49 -34.69 -16.21 -34.06
CA ASP A 49 -34.58 -16.32 -32.60
C ASP A 49 -33.25 -16.96 -32.16
N ASP A 50 -32.55 -17.69 -33.01
CA ASP A 50 -31.22 -18.24 -32.74
C ASP A 50 -30.07 -17.24 -33.03
N GLY A 51 -30.40 -16.02 -33.45
CA GLY A 51 -29.44 -14.98 -33.81
C GLY A 51 -28.90 -15.09 -35.23
N THR A 52 -29.33 -16.07 -36.03
CA THR A 52 -28.99 -16.16 -37.46
C THR A 52 -29.79 -15.17 -38.29
N LEU A 53 -29.33 -14.86 -39.52
CA LEU A 53 -30.07 -14.00 -40.43
C LEU A 53 -31.23 -14.77 -41.04
N ARG A 54 -32.40 -14.11 -41.14
CA ARG A 54 -33.56 -14.71 -41.82
C ARG A 54 -33.22 -15.02 -43.28
N PRO A 55 -33.69 -16.15 -43.84
CA PRO A 55 -33.47 -16.46 -45.24
C PRO A 55 -34.05 -15.34 -46.11
N LYS A 56 -33.22 -14.76 -47.01
CA LYS A 56 -33.52 -13.65 -47.94
C LYS A 56 -33.26 -12.21 -47.44
N VAL A 57 -32.60 -11.99 -46.30
CA VAL A 57 -32.14 -10.65 -45.90
C VAL A 57 -30.73 -10.38 -46.43
N SER A 58 -30.58 -9.38 -47.31
CA SER A 58 -29.28 -8.96 -47.87
C SER A 58 -28.70 -7.70 -47.21
N ILE A 59 -29.53 -6.87 -46.59
CA ILE A 59 -29.11 -5.62 -45.93
C ILE A 59 -29.42 -5.70 -44.44
N TYR A 60 -28.38 -5.82 -43.62
CA TYR A 60 -28.49 -5.91 -42.16
C TYR A 60 -27.37 -5.11 -41.48
N ASN A 61 -27.55 -4.87 -40.18
CA ASN A 61 -26.57 -4.15 -39.38
C ASN A 61 -25.43 -5.12 -38.97
N HIS A 62 -24.27 -4.98 -39.60
CA HIS A 62 -23.10 -5.82 -39.35
C HIS A 62 -22.57 -5.69 -37.91
N GLU A 63 -22.52 -4.48 -37.37
CA GLU A 63 -22.06 -4.24 -35.99
C GLU A 63 -22.99 -4.90 -34.95
N LEU A 64 -24.30 -4.86 -35.21
CA LEU A 64 -25.27 -5.52 -34.34
C LEU A 64 -25.11 -7.05 -34.40
N LYS A 65 -24.86 -7.61 -35.58
CA LYS A 65 -24.62 -9.04 -35.75
C LYS A 65 -23.35 -9.48 -35.02
N GLU A 66 -22.24 -8.74 -35.16
CA GLU A 66 -21.00 -9.04 -34.43
C GLU A 66 -21.19 -8.98 -32.90
N LYS A 67 -21.93 -8.01 -32.39
CA LYS A 67 -22.25 -7.91 -30.95
C LYS A 67 -23.08 -9.10 -30.48
N ILE A 68 -24.11 -9.49 -31.24
CA ILE A 68 -24.94 -10.67 -30.93
C ILE A 68 -24.10 -11.95 -30.96
N ASP A 69 -23.23 -12.12 -31.95
CA ASP A 69 -22.37 -13.31 -32.06
C ASP A 69 -21.33 -13.38 -30.95
N LYS A 70 -20.78 -12.24 -30.53
CA LYS A 70 -19.85 -12.16 -29.40
C LYS A 70 -20.53 -12.57 -28.09
N GLU A 71 -21.74 -12.06 -27.85
CA GLU A 71 -22.57 -12.44 -26.69
C GLU A 71 -22.92 -13.92 -26.69
N ILE A 72 -23.40 -14.45 -27.82
CA ILE A 72 -23.74 -15.87 -27.96
C ILE A 72 -22.53 -16.76 -27.64
N LYS A 73 -21.35 -16.45 -28.19
CA LYS A 73 -20.12 -17.21 -27.92
C LYS A 73 -19.72 -17.14 -26.44
N ALA A 74 -19.83 -15.98 -25.81
CA ALA A 74 -19.51 -15.82 -24.38
C ALA A 74 -20.47 -16.62 -23.49
N ILE A 75 -21.75 -16.61 -23.81
CA ILE A 75 -22.78 -17.39 -23.11
C ILE A 75 -22.53 -18.90 -23.25
N GLU A 76 -22.19 -19.35 -24.45
CA GLU A 76 -21.85 -20.75 -24.69
C GLU A 76 -20.60 -21.19 -23.93
N ALA A 77 -19.54 -20.38 -23.97
CA ALA A 77 -18.30 -20.64 -23.25
C ALA A 77 -18.52 -20.70 -21.73
N ALA A 78 -19.26 -19.74 -21.17
CA ALA A 78 -19.60 -19.69 -19.74
C ALA A 78 -20.40 -20.94 -19.31
N TYR A 79 -21.37 -21.37 -20.12
CA TYR A 79 -22.17 -22.56 -19.81
C TYR A 79 -21.34 -23.85 -19.85
N ILE A 80 -20.46 -24.00 -20.85
CA ILE A 80 -19.55 -25.15 -20.95
C ILE A 80 -18.62 -25.20 -19.75
N GLU A 81 -18.07 -24.06 -19.33
CA GLU A 81 -17.20 -23.96 -18.17
C GLU A 81 -17.91 -24.41 -16.87
N LEU A 82 -19.13 -23.92 -16.65
CA LEU A 82 -19.92 -24.26 -15.47
C LEU A 82 -20.32 -25.74 -15.46
N CYS A 83 -20.73 -26.30 -16.61
CA CYS A 83 -21.03 -27.73 -16.74
C CYS A 83 -19.80 -28.62 -16.54
N GLY A 84 -18.59 -28.11 -16.79
CA GLY A 84 -17.34 -28.84 -16.51
C GLY A 84 -16.97 -28.86 -15.03
N LYS A 85 -17.49 -27.93 -14.23
CA LYS A 85 -17.13 -27.77 -12.81
C LYS A 85 -18.21 -28.27 -11.85
N MET A 86 -19.48 -28.23 -12.24
CA MET A 86 -20.61 -28.52 -11.35
C MET A 86 -21.75 -29.21 -12.09
N ASP A 87 -22.61 -29.90 -11.32
CA ASP A 87 -23.84 -30.48 -11.85
C ASP A 87 -24.82 -29.42 -12.31
N LYS A 88 -25.52 -29.70 -13.41
CA LYS A 88 -26.44 -28.76 -14.09
C LYS A 88 -27.54 -28.19 -13.18
N SER A 89 -27.96 -28.94 -12.16
CA SER A 89 -29.00 -28.54 -11.21
C SER A 89 -28.52 -27.50 -10.19
N LEU A 90 -27.21 -27.28 -10.06
CA LEU A 90 -26.61 -26.33 -9.13
C LEU A 90 -26.23 -24.99 -9.81
N ILE A 91 -26.41 -24.87 -11.12
CA ILE A 91 -26.15 -23.64 -11.86
C ILE A 91 -27.25 -22.62 -11.55
N THR A 92 -26.95 -21.67 -10.67
CA THR A 92 -27.84 -20.55 -10.37
C THR A 92 -27.74 -19.46 -11.44
N ALA A 93 -28.79 -18.65 -11.57
CA ALA A 93 -28.81 -17.54 -12.53
C ALA A 93 -27.72 -16.50 -12.23
N ASP A 94 -27.42 -16.24 -10.96
CA ASP A 94 -26.40 -15.26 -10.55
C ASP A 94 -24.98 -15.72 -10.93
N LEU A 95 -24.66 -17.00 -10.67
CA LEU A 95 -23.38 -17.60 -11.04
C LEU A 95 -23.19 -17.61 -12.57
N PHE A 96 -24.27 -17.82 -13.31
CA PHE A 96 -24.28 -17.79 -14.76
C PHE A 96 -24.01 -16.38 -15.32
N GLU A 97 -24.69 -15.36 -14.80
CA GLU A 97 -24.48 -13.95 -15.16
C GLU A 97 -23.03 -13.48 -14.85
N GLU A 98 -22.49 -13.90 -13.70
CA GLU A 98 -21.10 -13.59 -13.31
C GLU A 98 -20.09 -14.23 -14.29
N THR A 99 -20.31 -15.50 -14.64
CA THR A 99 -19.41 -16.23 -15.55
C THR A 99 -19.44 -15.65 -16.96
N ILE A 100 -20.63 -15.22 -17.44
CA ILE A 100 -20.78 -14.54 -18.73
C ILE A 100 -20.06 -13.19 -18.71
N SER A 101 -20.24 -12.40 -17.65
CA SER A 101 -19.57 -11.10 -17.49
C SER A 101 -18.05 -11.24 -17.56
N ARG A 102 -17.51 -12.28 -16.93
CA ARG A 102 -16.07 -12.63 -17.00
C ARG A 102 -15.61 -13.01 -18.41
N CYS A 103 -16.43 -13.70 -19.18
CA CYS A 103 -16.10 -14.05 -20.57
C CYS A 103 -16.16 -12.85 -21.52
N LEU A 104 -17.05 -11.88 -21.26
CA LEU A 104 -17.23 -10.68 -22.09
C LEU A 104 -16.21 -9.58 -21.80
N HIS A 105 -15.84 -9.44 -20.52
CA HIS A 105 -14.91 -8.44 -20.01
C HIS A 105 -13.72 -9.10 -19.31
N PRO A 106 -12.89 -9.88 -20.04
CA PRO A 106 -11.72 -10.52 -19.43
C PRO A 106 -10.77 -9.50 -18.80
N GLU A 107 -10.69 -8.27 -19.33
CA GLU A 107 -9.81 -7.20 -18.87
C GLU A 107 -10.14 -6.70 -17.45
N ASP A 108 -11.44 -6.62 -17.11
CA ASP A 108 -11.90 -6.21 -15.77
C ASP A 108 -11.55 -7.26 -14.70
N TYR A 109 -11.43 -8.53 -15.10
CA TYR A 109 -11.03 -9.63 -14.22
C TYR A 109 -9.52 -9.91 -14.23
N ILE A 110 -8.80 -9.58 -15.31
CA ILE A 110 -7.32 -9.64 -15.37
C ILE A 110 -6.70 -8.63 -14.39
N ALA A 111 -7.34 -7.47 -14.17
CA ALA A 111 -6.92 -6.50 -13.15
C ALA A 111 -7.07 -7.01 -11.71
N ILE A 112 -7.97 -7.97 -11.46
CA ILE A 112 -8.25 -8.53 -10.12
C ILE A 112 -7.49 -9.84 -9.88
N THR A 113 -7.04 -10.55 -10.92
CA THR A 113 -6.46 -11.90 -10.81
C THR A 113 -4.99 -12.03 -11.19
N LYS A 114 -4.26 -10.93 -11.39
CA LYS A 114 -2.79 -11.01 -11.30
C LYS A 114 -2.44 -11.02 -9.82
N GLU A 115 -2.26 -12.20 -9.24
CA GLU A 115 -1.77 -12.31 -7.87
C GLU A 115 -0.42 -11.59 -7.79
N GLU A 116 -0.44 -10.38 -7.23
CA GLU A 116 0.76 -9.56 -7.10
C GLU A 116 1.76 -10.28 -6.21
N THR A 117 3.02 -10.27 -6.63
CA THR A 117 4.11 -10.74 -5.77
C THR A 117 4.17 -9.90 -4.50
N LEU A 118 4.76 -10.44 -3.43
CA LEU A 118 4.96 -9.75 -2.17
C LEU A 118 5.64 -8.39 -2.38
N LEU A 119 6.63 -8.31 -3.28
CA LEU A 119 7.33 -7.08 -3.60
C LEU A 119 6.43 -6.07 -4.33
N GLU A 120 5.65 -6.52 -5.32
CA GLU A 120 4.73 -5.64 -6.05
C GLU A 120 3.66 -5.07 -5.13
N ARG A 121 3.03 -5.92 -4.32
CA ARG A 121 1.99 -5.52 -3.36
C ARG A 121 2.53 -4.60 -2.27
N TYR A 122 3.76 -4.83 -1.81
CA TYR A 122 4.43 -3.94 -0.87
C TYR A 122 4.76 -2.58 -1.48
N ASN A 123 5.22 -2.54 -2.74
CA ASN A 123 5.45 -1.29 -3.45
C ASN A 123 4.15 -0.51 -3.66
N ARG A 124 3.04 -1.21 -3.95
CA ARG A 124 1.70 -0.61 -4.03
C ARG A 124 1.29 0.03 -2.70
N PHE A 125 1.47 -0.68 -1.58
CA PHE A 125 1.20 -0.15 -0.23
C PHE A 125 1.96 1.15 0.06
N ILE A 126 3.24 1.24 -0.33
CA ILE A 126 4.05 2.46 -0.15
C ILE A 126 3.47 3.62 -0.97
N LYS A 127 3.13 3.36 -2.24
CA LYS A 127 2.60 4.38 -3.16
C LYS A 127 1.22 4.87 -2.73
N GLU A 128 0.32 3.96 -2.35
CA GLU A 128 -1.02 4.28 -1.84
C GLU A 128 -0.90 5.10 -0.55
N GLY A 129 -0.12 4.63 0.42
CA GLY A 129 0.04 5.36 1.69
C GLY A 129 0.65 6.75 1.54
N PHE A 130 1.50 6.98 0.52
CA PHE A 130 1.98 8.32 0.20
C PHE A 130 0.91 9.18 -0.49
N ARG A 131 0.23 8.63 -1.51
CA ARG A 131 -0.85 9.30 -2.25
C ARG A 131 -1.98 9.74 -1.33
N ASP A 132 -2.36 8.89 -0.40
CA ASP A 132 -3.49 9.10 0.52
C ASP A 132 -3.09 9.98 1.72
N GLY A 133 -1.84 10.46 1.76
CA GLY A 133 -1.33 11.35 2.82
C GLY A 133 -1.06 10.66 4.16
N THR A 134 -1.23 9.34 4.24
CA THR A 134 -1.00 8.55 5.46
C THR A 134 0.50 8.45 5.81
N PHE A 135 1.38 8.46 4.81
CA PHE A 135 2.84 8.41 4.98
C PHE A 135 3.50 9.74 4.65
N ALA A 136 4.24 10.29 5.62
CA ALA A 136 5.18 11.36 5.38
C ALA A 136 6.39 10.88 4.55
N GLU A 137 7.07 11.78 3.86
CA GLU A 137 8.24 11.47 3.00
C GLU A 137 9.32 10.66 3.72
N LYS A 138 9.66 11.04 4.96
CA LYS A 138 10.64 10.31 5.76
C LYS A 138 10.23 8.85 6.00
N ARG A 139 8.93 8.60 6.16
CA ARG A 139 8.38 7.26 6.37
C ARG A 139 8.41 6.45 5.07
N VAL A 140 8.12 7.08 3.93
CA VAL A 140 8.28 6.46 2.59
C VAL A 140 9.72 6.04 2.34
N LEU A 141 10.70 6.88 2.68
CA LEU A 141 12.12 6.52 2.57
C LEU A 141 12.48 5.29 3.42
N GLN A 142 11.95 5.18 4.64
CA GLN A 142 12.15 4.01 5.49
C GLN A 142 11.53 2.75 4.87
N TYR A 143 10.30 2.85 4.34
CA TYR A 143 9.63 1.73 3.66
C TYR A 143 10.38 1.29 2.41
N ASN A 144 10.87 2.22 1.61
CA ASN A 144 11.72 1.92 0.45
C ASN A 144 13.05 1.26 0.84
N GLY A 145 13.62 1.63 2.00
CA GLY A 145 14.79 0.96 2.56
C GLY A 145 14.51 -0.51 2.85
N LEU A 146 13.37 -0.80 3.50
CA LEU A 146 12.93 -2.17 3.77
C LEU A 146 12.55 -2.93 2.50
N TYR A 147 11.94 -2.30 1.51
CA TYR A 147 11.66 -2.91 0.21
C TYR A 147 12.93 -3.43 -0.46
N LYS A 148 14.01 -2.64 -0.46
CA LYS A 148 15.30 -3.05 -1.04
C LYS A 148 15.91 -4.24 -0.30
N GLU A 149 15.80 -4.26 1.03
CA GLU A 149 16.28 -5.36 1.87
C GLU A 149 15.46 -6.63 1.66
N LEU A 150 14.14 -6.50 1.61
CA LEU A 150 13.24 -7.61 1.31
C LEU A 150 13.50 -8.17 -0.09
N LYS A 151 13.74 -7.31 -1.09
CA LYS A 151 14.13 -7.73 -2.43
C LYS A 151 15.42 -8.54 -2.41
N ARG A 152 16.44 -8.11 -1.67
CA ARG A 152 17.71 -8.87 -1.53
C ARG A 152 17.48 -10.21 -0.85
N TYR A 153 16.76 -10.24 0.27
CA TYR A 153 16.39 -11.46 0.97
C TYR A 153 15.70 -12.45 0.01
N LEU A 154 14.62 -12.03 -0.65
CA LEU A 154 13.87 -12.90 -1.56
C LEU A 154 14.71 -13.37 -2.76
N THR A 155 15.65 -12.54 -3.23
CA THR A 155 16.56 -12.94 -4.32
C THR A 155 17.54 -14.01 -3.85
N ILE A 156 18.13 -13.87 -2.66
CA ILE A 156 19.07 -14.84 -2.09
C ILE A 156 18.38 -16.19 -1.81
N HIS A 157 17.12 -16.14 -1.39
CA HIS A 157 16.32 -17.34 -1.10
C HIS A 157 15.56 -17.88 -2.32
N ASN A 158 15.75 -17.32 -3.52
CA ASN A 158 15.05 -17.70 -4.77
C ASN A 158 13.50 -17.67 -4.66
N GLN A 159 12.98 -16.73 -3.87
CA GLN A 159 11.55 -16.54 -3.57
C GLN A 159 11.01 -15.22 -4.16
N THR A 160 11.57 -14.71 -5.26
CA THR A 160 11.20 -13.39 -5.82
C THR A 160 9.72 -13.28 -6.20
N ASN A 161 9.08 -14.41 -6.51
CA ASN A 161 7.68 -14.49 -6.94
C ASN A 161 6.74 -14.96 -5.82
N ILE A 162 7.19 -14.94 -4.55
CA ILE A 162 6.34 -15.34 -3.43
C ILE A 162 5.15 -14.38 -3.31
N LEU A 163 3.97 -14.94 -3.02
CA LEU A 163 2.77 -14.16 -2.75
C LEU A 163 2.68 -13.80 -1.27
N PRO A 164 2.05 -12.68 -0.89
CA PRO A 164 1.89 -12.32 0.51
C PRO A 164 1.27 -13.41 1.39
N LYS A 165 0.27 -14.15 0.86
CA LYS A 165 -0.40 -15.26 1.55
C LYS A 165 0.51 -16.46 1.84
N HIS A 166 1.55 -16.65 1.03
CA HIS A 166 2.49 -17.77 1.14
C HIS A 166 3.73 -17.43 2.00
N PHE A 167 3.91 -16.17 2.39
CA PHE A 167 5.00 -15.78 3.28
C PHE A 167 4.69 -16.21 4.72
N THR A 168 5.44 -17.19 5.23
CA THR A 168 5.14 -17.87 6.49
C THR A 168 5.76 -17.18 7.70
N ALA A 169 5.43 -17.68 8.89
CA ALA A 169 6.05 -17.24 10.14
C ALA A 169 7.54 -17.64 10.22
N ASP A 170 7.94 -18.72 9.54
CA ASP A 170 9.34 -19.15 9.50
C ASP A 170 10.14 -18.27 8.54
N ASP A 171 9.59 -17.93 7.35
CA ASP A 171 10.20 -16.95 6.44
C ASP A 171 10.40 -15.59 7.12
N LEU A 172 9.50 -15.21 8.03
CA LEU A 172 9.63 -14.00 8.83
C LEU A 172 10.78 -14.07 9.84
N MET A 173 11.04 -15.23 10.42
CA MET A 173 12.17 -15.45 11.33
C MET A 173 13.50 -15.48 10.57
N ASP A 174 13.52 -16.09 9.39
CA ASP A 174 14.68 -16.11 8.51
C ASP A 174 15.01 -14.71 8.00
N LEU A 175 13.98 -13.94 7.61
CA LEU A 175 14.13 -12.52 7.30
C LEU A 175 14.71 -11.75 8.48
N ARG A 176 14.26 -12.01 9.70
CA ARG A 176 14.83 -11.37 10.90
C ARG A 176 16.33 -11.65 11.03
N ILE A 177 16.75 -12.90 10.88
CA ILE A 177 18.17 -13.29 10.94
C ILE A 177 18.97 -12.61 9.82
N PHE A 178 18.44 -12.61 8.59
CA PHE A 178 19.04 -11.89 7.47
C PHE A 178 19.22 -10.40 7.78
N LEU A 179 18.24 -9.74 8.39
CA LEU A 179 18.35 -8.32 8.74
C LEU A 179 19.46 -8.05 9.77
N PHE A 180 19.74 -8.96 10.71
CA PHE A 180 20.90 -8.84 11.60
C PHE A 180 22.21 -9.04 10.84
N GLU A 181 22.26 -10.11 10.06
CA GLU A 181 23.50 -10.62 9.48
C GLU A 181 23.76 -10.15 8.04
N GLU A 182 23.03 -9.15 7.55
CA GLU A 182 23.10 -8.71 6.14
C GLU A 182 24.53 -8.41 5.69
N HIS A 183 25.39 -7.92 6.60
CA HIS A 183 26.82 -7.68 6.36
C HIS A 183 27.57 -8.93 5.85
N LYS A 184 27.19 -10.14 6.29
CA LYS A 184 27.79 -11.41 5.82
C LYS A 184 27.40 -11.79 4.39
N TYR A 185 26.35 -11.17 3.85
CA TYR A 185 25.84 -11.43 2.50
C TYR A 185 26.41 -10.47 1.46
N VAL A 186 27.02 -9.36 1.89
CA VAL A 186 27.64 -8.37 0.99
C VAL A 186 28.75 -9.02 0.17
N ASP A 187 29.67 -9.75 0.83
CA ASP A 187 30.78 -10.43 0.15
C ASP A 187 30.33 -11.61 -0.70
N LYS A 188 29.23 -12.28 -0.31
CA LYS A 188 28.69 -13.45 -1.02
C LYS A 188 27.91 -13.09 -2.28
N TYR A 189 27.24 -11.94 -2.28
CA TYR A 189 26.39 -11.50 -3.38
C TYR A 189 26.67 -10.04 -3.79
N PRO A 190 27.88 -9.68 -4.25
CA PRO A 190 28.24 -8.29 -4.53
C PRO A 190 27.31 -7.59 -5.54
N SER A 191 26.79 -8.34 -6.51
CA SER A 191 25.87 -7.84 -7.54
C SER A 191 24.57 -7.27 -6.96
N LEU A 192 24.08 -7.80 -5.82
CA LEU A 192 22.87 -7.32 -5.17
C LEU A 192 23.06 -5.98 -4.44
N TYR A 193 24.31 -5.55 -4.27
CA TYR A 193 24.70 -4.33 -3.56
C TYR A 193 25.33 -3.27 -4.47
N ALA A 194 25.39 -3.51 -5.80
CA ALA A 194 26.03 -2.60 -6.75
C ALA A 194 25.47 -1.16 -6.71
N ASP A 195 24.15 -1.03 -6.52
CA ASP A 195 23.46 0.28 -6.46
C ASP A 195 23.44 0.91 -5.05
N VAL A 196 24.06 0.26 -4.07
CA VAL A 196 24.09 0.74 -2.68
C VAL A 196 25.29 1.67 -2.50
N LYS A 197 25.02 2.91 -2.04
CA LYS A 197 26.08 3.85 -1.70
C LYS A 197 27.05 3.22 -0.71
N GLN A 198 28.35 3.43 -0.89
CA GLN A 198 29.40 2.81 -0.06
C GLN A 198 29.20 3.08 1.45
N GLN A 199 28.77 4.29 1.82
CA GLN A 199 28.46 4.67 3.21
C GLN A 199 27.25 3.94 3.81
N CYS A 200 26.39 3.38 2.96
CA CYS A 200 25.18 2.66 3.34
C CYS A 200 25.35 1.13 3.24
N LEU A 201 26.55 0.65 2.88
CA LEU A 201 26.81 -0.78 2.82
C LEU A 201 26.80 -1.36 4.25
N PRO A 202 26.08 -2.48 4.47
CA PRO A 202 26.10 -3.16 5.76
C PRO A 202 27.50 -3.69 6.06
N THR A 203 28.21 -3.06 7.00
CA THR A 203 29.57 -3.51 7.40
C THR A 203 29.58 -4.31 8.70
N LYS A 204 28.52 -4.23 9.50
CA LYS A 204 28.42 -4.83 10.83
C LYS A 204 27.02 -5.38 11.08
N GLU A 205 26.89 -6.18 12.12
CA GLU A 205 25.60 -6.63 12.62
C GLU A 205 24.71 -5.45 13.02
N ARG A 206 23.43 -5.52 12.65
CA ARG A 206 22.47 -4.46 12.97
C ARG A 206 22.04 -4.51 14.42
N ALA A 207 21.81 -3.34 15.02
CA ALA A 207 21.25 -3.25 16.35
C ALA A 207 19.81 -3.82 16.40
N GLN A 208 19.47 -4.47 17.52
CA GLN A 208 18.14 -5.04 17.79
C GLN A 208 17.00 -4.06 17.50
N ASN A 209 17.11 -2.80 17.93
CA ASN A 209 16.07 -1.79 17.71
C ASN A 209 15.87 -1.49 16.22
N THR A 210 16.94 -1.48 15.42
CA THR A 210 16.85 -1.23 13.97
C THR A 210 16.07 -2.36 13.29
N VAL A 211 16.36 -3.61 13.64
CA VAL A 211 15.62 -4.77 13.11
C VAL A 211 14.17 -4.75 13.60
N ALA A 212 13.91 -4.46 14.88
CA ALA A 212 12.56 -4.39 15.43
C ALA A 212 11.70 -3.32 14.75
N ILE A 213 12.26 -2.14 14.43
CA ILE A 213 11.56 -1.08 13.68
C ILE A 213 11.17 -1.57 12.29
N LYS A 214 12.11 -2.21 11.56
CA LYS A 214 11.84 -2.77 10.22
C LYS A 214 10.74 -3.83 10.26
N LEU A 215 10.77 -4.72 11.25
CA LEU A 215 9.73 -5.74 11.41
C LEU A 215 8.37 -5.13 11.78
N ARG A 216 8.34 -4.03 12.54
CA ARG A 216 7.11 -3.27 12.80
C ARG A 216 6.54 -2.64 11.53
N MET A 217 7.40 -2.15 10.65
CA MET A 217 6.98 -1.63 9.34
C MET A 217 6.38 -2.73 8.46
N LEU A 218 7.01 -3.91 8.43
CA LEU A 218 6.47 -5.07 7.72
C LEU A 218 5.15 -5.56 8.35
N GLN A 219 5.04 -5.51 9.68
CA GLN A 219 3.79 -5.83 10.38
C GLN A 219 2.65 -4.90 9.97
N ALA A 220 2.89 -3.59 9.88
CA ALA A 220 1.87 -2.64 9.43
C ALA A 220 1.34 -2.99 8.03
N PHE A 221 2.23 -3.42 7.12
CA PHE A 221 1.84 -3.91 5.80
C PHE A 221 0.95 -5.16 5.89
N TYR A 222 1.34 -6.19 6.65
CA TYR A 222 0.52 -7.40 6.79
C TYR A 222 -0.79 -7.17 7.56
N THR A 223 -0.86 -6.17 8.43
CA THR A 223 -2.12 -5.76 9.07
C THR A 223 -3.06 -5.14 8.05
N GLU A 224 -2.56 -4.29 7.16
CA GLU A 224 -3.37 -3.73 6.07
C GLU A 224 -3.89 -4.80 5.11
N LEU A 225 -3.08 -5.82 4.79
CA LEU A 225 -3.54 -6.96 3.99
C LEU A 225 -4.65 -7.77 4.67
N GLU A 226 -4.57 -7.93 6.00
CA GLU A 226 -5.58 -8.61 6.81
C GLU A 226 -6.87 -7.77 6.89
N GLU A 227 -6.77 -6.44 6.95
CA GLU A 227 -7.92 -5.52 6.94
C GLU A 227 -8.63 -5.43 5.58
N ARG A 228 -7.91 -5.69 4.48
CA ARG A 228 -8.48 -5.74 3.12
C ARG A 228 -8.93 -7.13 2.68
N ASP A 229 -8.96 -8.10 3.60
CA ASP A 229 -9.29 -9.50 3.33
C ASP A 229 -8.44 -10.15 2.21
N GLU A 230 -7.23 -9.63 1.95
CA GLU A 230 -6.28 -10.19 0.97
C GLU A 230 -5.55 -11.43 1.51
N ILE A 231 -5.47 -11.56 2.84
CA ILE A 231 -4.94 -12.72 3.55
C ILE A 231 -5.85 -13.07 4.74
N GLU A 232 -5.97 -14.36 5.05
CA GLU A 232 -6.77 -14.79 6.21
C GLU A 232 -6.12 -14.44 7.55
N VAL A 233 -4.80 -14.66 7.67
CA VAL A 233 -4.08 -14.50 8.94
C VAL A 233 -2.64 -14.04 8.69
N SER A 234 -2.28 -12.91 9.31
CA SER A 234 -0.92 -12.36 9.28
C SER A 234 0.15 -13.32 9.83
N PRO A 235 1.35 -13.42 9.19
CA PRO A 235 2.47 -14.23 9.69
C PRO A 235 2.93 -13.77 11.09
N PHE A 236 2.75 -12.49 11.42
CA PHE A 236 3.06 -11.96 12.75
C PHE A 236 2.11 -12.46 13.85
N ARG A 237 0.86 -12.80 13.51
CA ARG A 237 -0.08 -13.44 14.45
C ARG A 237 0.28 -14.92 14.64
N LYS A 238 0.74 -15.60 13.57
CA LYS A 238 1.15 -17.01 13.59
C LYS A 238 2.42 -17.29 14.43
N LEU A 239 3.27 -16.29 14.70
CA LEU A 239 4.46 -16.44 15.56
C LEU A 239 4.16 -16.80 17.03
N GLY A 240 2.91 -16.66 17.49
CA GLY A 240 2.55 -16.83 18.90
C GLY A 240 3.07 -15.69 19.80
N ARG A 241 2.49 -15.54 21.00
CA ARG A 241 2.77 -14.38 21.89
C ARG A 241 4.25 -14.22 22.25
N ASN A 242 4.94 -15.31 22.61
CA ASN A 242 6.30 -15.26 23.13
C ASN A 242 7.32 -14.89 22.04
N ARG A 243 7.26 -15.52 20.87
CA ARG A 243 8.17 -15.20 19.75
C ARG A 243 7.89 -13.80 19.23
N ARG A 244 6.62 -13.39 19.10
CA ARG A 244 6.26 -12.01 18.72
C ARG A 244 6.86 -10.96 19.67
N LYS A 245 6.81 -11.21 20.99
CA LYS A 245 7.40 -10.31 21.99
C LYS A 245 8.92 -10.23 21.84
N ALA A 246 9.60 -11.35 21.60
CA ALA A 246 11.04 -11.39 21.40
C ALA A 246 11.47 -10.69 20.10
N VAL A 247 10.73 -10.91 19.01
CA VAL A 247 10.98 -10.32 17.69
C VAL A 247 10.84 -8.80 17.72
N MET A 248 9.85 -8.28 18.45
CA MET A 248 9.51 -6.85 18.49
C MET A 248 10.15 -6.09 19.66
N LYS A 249 10.96 -6.75 20.49
CA LYS A 249 11.56 -6.12 21.68
C LYS A 249 12.52 -5.02 21.26
N GLU A 250 12.25 -3.79 21.70
CA GLU A 250 13.24 -2.72 21.76
C GLU A 250 13.90 -2.72 23.13
N SER A 251 15.20 -2.42 23.15
CA SER A 251 15.96 -2.22 24.38
C SER A 251 16.50 -0.79 24.37
N TYR A 252 16.20 -0.03 25.41
CA TYR A 252 16.75 1.30 25.61
C TYR A 252 17.51 1.26 26.92
N ASP A 253 18.79 1.64 26.88
CA ASP A 253 19.53 1.93 28.09
C ASP A 253 19.01 3.22 28.71
N ALA A 254 19.30 3.42 30.00
CA ALA A 254 18.95 4.67 30.66
C ALA A 254 19.62 5.84 29.89
N PRO A 255 18.86 6.86 29.47
CA PRO A 255 19.44 8.02 28.80
C PRO A 255 20.47 8.67 29.72
N ILE A 256 21.65 8.94 29.16
CA ILE A 256 22.72 9.65 29.85
C ILE A 256 22.44 11.14 29.68
N TYR A 257 22.28 11.84 30.80
CA TYR A 257 22.06 13.28 30.82
C TYR A 257 23.34 13.99 31.23
N LEU A 258 23.50 15.22 30.73
CA LEU A 258 24.58 16.10 31.14
C LEU A 258 24.28 16.64 32.55
N LEU A 259 25.26 16.54 33.46
CA LEU A 259 25.16 17.13 34.79
C LEU A 259 25.37 18.65 34.72
N GLN A 260 24.88 19.37 35.72
CA GLN A 260 25.05 20.82 35.80
C GLN A 260 26.52 21.24 35.78
N GLU A 261 27.38 20.52 36.50
CA GLU A 261 28.83 20.77 36.52
C GLU A 261 29.48 20.58 35.14
N GLU A 262 29.03 19.57 34.39
CA GLU A 262 29.51 19.30 33.04
C GLU A 262 29.06 20.39 32.06
N LEU A 263 27.83 20.89 32.19
CA LEU A 263 27.34 22.02 31.41
C LEU A 263 28.16 23.30 31.67
N LEU A 264 28.41 23.61 32.94
CA LEU A 264 29.24 24.75 33.33
C LEU A 264 30.67 24.62 32.80
N LYS A 265 31.23 23.40 32.82
CA LYS A 265 32.53 23.12 32.22
C LYS A 265 32.53 23.40 30.72
N VAL A 266 31.53 22.93 29.98
CA VAL A 266 31.38 23.22 28.54
C VAL A 266 31.29 24.73 28.30
N MET A 267 30.48 25.44 29.09
CA MET A 267 30.30 26.89 28.97
C MET A 267 31.62 27.66 29.15
N ASN A 268 32.46 27.25 30.10
CA ASN A 268 33.71 27.94 30.42
C ASN A 268 34.94 27.46 29.63
N THR A 269 34.82 26.37 28.87
CA THR A 269 35.96 25.82 28.10
C THR A 269 36.20 26.66 26.84
N GLU A 270 37.41 27.18 26.67
CA GLU A 270 37.82 27.84 25.43
C GLU A 270 37.90 26.81 24.30
N VAL A 271 37.27 27.12 23.16
CA VAL A 271 37.29 26.28 21.96
C VAL A 271 37.91 27.06 20.81
N PRO A 272 38.55 26.38 19.83
CA PRO A 272 39.00 27.03 18.60
C PRO A 272 37.85 27.79 17.93
N GLU A 273 38.18 28.88 17.23
CA GLU A 273 37.19 29.75 16.56
C GLU A 273 36.23 28.96 15.64
N VAL A 274 36.74 27.95 14.95
CA VAL A 274 35.96 27.05 14.08
C VAL A 274 34.85 26.28 14.82
N LEU A 275 35.01 26.05 16.12
CA LEU A 275 34.04 25.32 16.97
C LEU A 275 33.22 26.25 17.86
N GLN A 276 33.48 27.56 17.84
CA GLN A 276 32.79 28.52 18.69
C GLN A 276 31.29 28.54 18.37
N GLU A 277 30.91 28.59 17.09
CA GLU A 277 29.51 28.56 16.67
C GLU A 277 28.80 27.27 17.12
N ALA A 278 29.48 26.12 17.01
CA ALA A 278 28.93 24.83 17.43
C ALA A 278 28.71 24.78 18.95
N LYS A 279 29.64 25.34 19.74
CA LYS A 279 29.52 25.48 21.20
C LYS A 279 28.33 26.38 21.56
N GLU A 280 28.20 27.52 20.90
CA GLU A 280 27.12 28.48 21.15
C GLU A 280 25.75 27.87 20.80
N CYS A 281 25.65 27.20 19.65
CA CYS A 281 24.44 26.46 19.27
C CYS A 281 24.09 25.34 20.27
N PHE A 282 25.09 24.61 20.77
CA PHE A 282 24.88 23.59 21.79
C PHE A 282 24.33 24.17 23.09
N LEU A 283 24.90 25.28 23.57
CA LEU A 283 24.44 25.96 24.79
C LEU A 283 23.02 26.51 24.64
N LEU A 284 22.70 27.12 23.49
CA LEU A 284 21.34 27.58 23.19
C LEU A 284 20.35 26.41 23.14
N GLN A 285 20.74 25.29 22.55
CA GLN A 285 19.90 24.10 22.50
C GLN A 285 19.67 23.48 23.90
N CYS A 286 20.67 23.51 24.78
CA CYS A 286 20.52 23.14 26.20
C CYS A 286 19.58 24.10 26.95
N ALA A 287 19.61 25.40 26.61
CA ALA A 287 18.74 26.40 27.21
C ALA A 287 17.27 26.21 26.81
N PHE A 288 17.02 25.96 25.53
CA PHE A 288 15.67 25.87 25.01
C PHE A 288 15.05 24.49 25.17
N GLY A 289 15.84 23.41 25.15
CA GLY A 289 15.33 22.04 25.22
C GLY A 289 14.41 21.67 24.04
N SER A 290 14.45 22.43 22.96
CA SER A 290 13.63 22.22 21.76
C SER A 290 14.10 20.97 20.99
N ARG A 291 13.30 20.43 20.05
CA ARG A 291 13.82 19.40 19.15
C ARG A 291 14.74 20.03 18.12
N ILE A 292 15.72 19.28 17.58
CA ILE A 292 16.70 19.85 16.65
C ILE A 292 16.09 20.49 15.40
N GLU A 293 14.99 19.94 14.86
CA GLU A 293 14.30 20.53 13.71
C GLU A 293 13.48 21.77 14.09
N ASP A 294 12.94 21.79 15.32
CA ASP A 294 12.28 22.99 15.85
C ASP A 294 13.33 24.10 16.06
N TYR A 295 14.48 23.76 16.66
CA TYR A 295 15.62 24.66 16.88
C TYR A 295 16.09 25.33 15.59
N LYS A 296 16.27 24.55 14.51
CA LYS A 296 16.69 25.07 13.20
C LYS A 296 15.69 26.06 12.58
N ALA A 297 14.43 25.98 12.98
CA ALA A 297 13.37 26.85 12.48
C ALA A 297 13.10 28.06 13.41
N LEU A 298 13.83 28.17 14.53
CA LEU A 298 13.75 29.33 15.40
C LEU A 298 14.40 30.55 14.72
N SER A 299 13.73 31.68 14.86
CA SER A 299 14.20 32.98 14.38
C SER A 299 13.71 34.09 15.32
N MET A 300 14.24 35.29 15.14
CA MET A 300 13.98 36.41 16.07
C MET A 300 12.50 36.85 16.13
N ASP A 301 11.70 36.54 15.11
CA ASP A 301 10.24 36.76 15.12
C ASP A 301 9.50 35.89 16.16
N LYS A 302 10.15 34.81 16.64
CA LYS A 302 9.64 33.93 17.69
C LYS A 302 10.01 34.40 19.09
N VAL A 303 10.80 35.47 19.22
CA VAL A 303 11.18 36.02 20.53
C VAL A 303 10.19 37.11 20.92
N THR A 304 9.55 36.93 22.06
CA THR A 304 8.57 37.85 22.63
C THR A 304 8.97 38.25 24.05
N VAL A 305 8.56 39.42 24.50
CA VAL A 305 8.87 39.94 25.84
C VAL A 305 7.58 40.02 26.64
N SER A 306 7.59 39.49 27.87
CA SER A 306 6.41 39.53 28.74
C SER A 306 6.19 40.95 29.27
N THR A 307 5.02 41.19 29.86
CA THR A 307 4.72 42.44 30.57
C THR A 307 5.74 42.75 31.67
N ASP A 308 6.37 41.71 32.22
CA ASP A 308 7.37 41.79 33.30
C ASP A 308 8.80 41.94 32.75
N GLY A 309 8.97 42.14 31.44
CA GLY A 309 10.27 42.34 30.79
C GLY A 309 11.09 41.06 30.58
N ILE A 310 10.49 39.88 30.77
CA ILE A 310 11.18 38.59 30.59
C ILE A 310 11.06 38.16 29.12
N PRO A 311 12.18 37.93 28.40
CA PRO A 311 12.13 37.41 27.04
C PRO A 311 11.83 35.90 27.05
N TYR A 312 10.95 35.47 26.15
CA TYR A 312 10.59 34.06 25.94
C TYR A 312 10.49 33.76 24.44
N LEU A 313 10.77 32.51 24.08
CA LEU A 313 10.51 31.97 22.74
C LEU A 313 9.09 31.44 22.69
N ARG A 314 8.37 31.77 21.62
CA ARG A 314 7.01 31.29 21.36
C ARG A 314 6.94 30.72 19.96
N TYR A 315 6.73 29.41 19.85
CA TYR A 315 6.65 28.74 18.56
C TYR A 315 5.74 27.50 18.57
N LEU A 316 5.28 27.10 17.39
CA LEU A 316 4.55 25.85 17.17
C LEU A 316 5.52 24.72 16.85
N PRO A 317 5.58 23.64 17.64
CA PRO A 317 6.44 22.50 17.33
C PRO A 317 6.05 21.86 15.99
N GLN A 318 7.02 21.65 15.11
CA GLN A 318 6.80 21.14 13.76
C GLN A 318 6.18 19.74 13.76
N LYS A 319 6.52 18.92 14.77
CA LYS A 319 6.02 17.55 14.88
C LYS A 319 4.51 17.48 15.15
N THR A 320 3.95 18.46 15.86
CA THR A 320 2.52 18.52 16.17
C THR A 320 1.75 19.43 15.22
N LEU A 321 2.42 20.16 14.32
CA LEU A 321 1.82 21.15 13.44
C LEU A 321 0.67 20.62 12.56
N LYS A 322 0.71 19.34 12.17
CA LYS A 322 -0.35 18.69 11.37
C LYS A 322 -1.48 18.07 12.19
N SER A 323 -1.25 17.78 13.47
CA SER A 323 -2.20 17.09 14.36
C SER A 323 -2.77 18.00 15.45
N ASN A 324 -2.17 19.17 15.69
CA ASN A 324 -2.68 20.18 16.62
C ASN A 324 -3.79 20.97 15.94
N GLU A 325 -5.02 20.48 16.05
CA GLU A 325 -6.22 21.27 15.70
C GLU A 325 -6.26 22.59 16.48
N HIS A 326 -5.76 22.58 17.72
CA HIS A 326 -5.75 23.74 18.63
C HIS A 326 -4.56 24.69 18.46
N LYS A 327 -3.54 24.32 17.66
CA LYS A 327 -2.30 25.11 17.50
C LYS A 327 -1.71 25.58 18.84
N ASP A 328 -1.57 24.68 19.80
CA ASP A 328 -0.95 25.02 21.07
C ASP A 328 0.53 25.38 20.87
N GLU A 329 0.88 26.62 21.23
CA GLU A 329 2.23 27.15 21.15
C GLU A 329 3.02 26.79 22.40
N VAL A 330 4.32 26.53 22.20
CA VAL A 330 5.26 26.30 23.29
C VAL A 330 5.92 27.62 23.63
N GLU A 331 5.84 28.01 24.90
CA GLU A 331 6.51 29.18 25.46
C GLU A 331 7.72 28.72 26.30
N ILE A 332 8.91 29.22 25.98
CA ILE A 332 10.16 28.84 26.64
C ILE A 332 10.86 30.10 27.14
N PRO A 333 11.02 30.31 28.45
CA PRO A 333 11.72 31.49 28.96
C PRO A 333 13.19 31.46 28.55
N ILE A 334 13.71 32.59 28.07
CA ILE A 334 15.11 32.71 27.67
C ILE A 334 15.95 33.04 28.91
N VAL A 335 16.76 32.07 29.33
CA VAL A 335 17.74 32.23 30.41
C VAL A 335 18.83 33.24 30.06
N ARG A 336 19.41 33.88 31.06
CA ARG A 336 20.30 35.04 30.88
C ARG A 336 21.47 34.77 29.93
N TYR A 337 22.18 33.66 30.11
CA TYR A 337 23.32 33.33 29.24
C TYR A 337 22.89 33.10 27.79
N ALA A 338 21.71 32.51 27.56
CA ALA A 338 21.18 32.31 26.22
C ALA A 338 20.80 33.64 25.57
N LEU A 339 20.26 34.57 26.35
CA LEU A 339 19.99 35.94 25.88
C LEU A 339 21.28 36.67 25.48
N ASP A 340 22.34 36.54 26.27
CA ASP A 340 23.63 37.15 25.98
C ASP A 340 24.24 36.56 24.70
N LEU A 341 24.05 35.26 24.44
CA LEU A 341 24.45 34.61 23.18
C LEU A 341 23.61 35.05 21.98
N ILE A 342 22.29 35.22 22.12
CA ILE A 342 21.41 35.69 21.03
C ILE A 342 21.74 37.13 20.61
N LYS A 343 22.23 37.96 21.55
CA LYS A 343 22.54 39.37 21.31
C LYS A 343 23.91 39.61 20.67
N LYS A 344 24.77 38.59 20.66
CA LYS A 344 26.08 38.64 20.03
C LYS A 344 25.93 38.67 18.51
#